data_AF-A0A6J4V4W6-F1
#
_entry.id   AF-A0A6J4V4W6-F1
#
_cell.length_a   1.000
_cell.length_b   1.000
_cell.length_c   1.000
_cell.angle_alpha   90.00
_cell.angle_beta   90.00
_cell.angle_gamma   90.00
#
_symmetry.space_group_name_H-M   'P 1'
#
loop_
_entity.id
_entity.type
_entity.pdbx_description
1 polymer ?
#
loop_
_entity_poly.entity_id
_entity_poly.type
_entity_poly.pdbx_seq_one_letter_code
_entity_poly.pdbx_strand_id
1 'polypeptide(L)' 'MVPPSESEEMVAALKGCGGDVRLTLYPDLGHNSWTQTYNNMALYSWLLRHKRDA' A
#
# COMPACT_ATOMS: atom_id res chain seq x y z
N MET A 1 -10.99 -14.76 -0.91
CA MET A 1 -10.89 -13.30 -0.63
C MET A 1 -9.94 -13.15 0.54
N VAL A 2 -9.02 -12.19 0.48
CA VAL A 2 -8.05 -11.92 1.56
C VAL A 2 -8.63 -10.84 2.47
N PRO A 3 -8.70 -11.03 3.80
CA PRO A 3 -9.19 -10.00 4.72
C PRO A 3 -8.29 -8.74 4.72
N PRO A 4 -8.87 -7.53 4.78
CA PRO A 4 -8.07 -6.30 4.93
C PRO A 4 -7.22 -6.27 6.20
N SER A 5 -7.63 -6.97 7.27
CA SER A 5 -6.93 -7.03 8.55
C SER A 5 -5.48 -7.49 8.41
N GLU A 6 -5.19 -8.41 7.48
CA GLU A 6 -3.82 -8.88 7.22
C GLU A 6 -2.89 -7.71 6.81
N SER A 7 -3.40 -6.76 6.02
CA SER A 7 -2.64 -5.57 5.63
C SER A 7 -2.57 -4.54 6.75
N GLU A 8 -3.63 -4.41 7.55
CA GLU A 8 -3.69 -3.50 8.71
C GLU A 8 -2.68 -3.90 9.79
N GLU A 9 -2.59 -5.20 10.11
CA GLU A 9 -1.64 -5.75 11.08
C GLU A 9 -0.19 -5.49 10.66
N MET A 10 0.14 -5.75 9.39
CA MET A 10 1.48 -5.48 8.84
C MET A 10 1.83 -3.99 8.92
N VAL A 11 0.89 -3.11 8.57
CA VAL A 11 1.11 -1.66 8.60
C VAL A 11 1.27 -1.16 10.04
N ALA A 12 0.52 -1.71 10.99
CA ALA A 12 0.67 -1.40 12.41
C ALA A 12 2.06 -1.82 12.91
N ALA A 13 2.53 -3.03 12.57
CA ALA A 13 3.86 -3.50 12.93
C ALA A 13 4.97 -2.61 12.34
N LEU A 14 4.89 -2.27 11.05
CA LEU A 14 5.87 -1.40 10.37
C LEU A 14 5.92 0.00 10.98
N LYS A 15 4.75 0.60 11.28
CA LYS A 15 4.67 1.88 11.99
C LYS A 15 5.24 1.80 13.40
N GLY A 16 5.00 0.69 14.11
CA GLY A 16 5.56 0.43 15.45
C GLY A 16 7.09 0.44 15.49
N CYS A 17 7.73 0.06 14.38
CA CYS A 17 9.18 0.11 14.21
C CYS A 17 9.70 1.42 13.60
N GLY A 18 8.84 2.44 13.43
CA GLY A 18 9.22 3.73 12.83
C GLY A 18 9.35 3.70 11.30
N GLY A 19 8.81 2.68 10.62
CA GLY A 19 8.86 2.56 9.17
C GLY A 19 7.95 3.57 8.45
N ASP A 20 8.41 4.08 7.31
CA ASP A 20 7.61 4.91 6.40
C ASP A 20 6.74 4.00 5.50
N VAL A 21 5.48 3.81 5.90
CA VAL A 21 4.53 2.91 5.23
C VAL A 21 3.17 3.58 5.03
N ARG A 22 2.52 3.27 3.90
CA ARG A 22 1.17 3.73 3.56
C ARG A 22 0.26 2.55 3.23
N LEU A 23 -0.97 2.57 3.76
CA LEU A 23 -2.07 1.68 3.40
C LEU A 23 -3.19 2.49 2.75
N THR A 24 -3.80 1.96 1.69
CA THR A 24 -5.01 2.52 1.07
C THR A 24 -6.04 1.39 0.97
N LEU A 25 -7.19 1.56 1.61
CA LEU A 25 -8.30 0.61 1.56
C LEU A 25 -9.38 1.13 0.60
N TYR A 26 -9.86 0.26 -0.28
CA TYR A 26 -10.99 0.55 -1.15
C TYR A 26 -12.20 -0.27 -0.67
N PRO A 27 -13.17 0.34 0.04
CA PRO A 27 -14.25 -0.40 0.69
C PRO A 27 -15.16 -1.17 -0.28
N ASP A 28 -15.31 -0.68 -1.52
CA ASP A 28 -16.33 -1.16 -2.45
C ASP A 28 -15.81 -2.04 -3.61
N LEU A 29 -14.52 -2.36 -3.66
CA LEU A 29 -13.92 -3.09 -4.79
C LEU A 29 -13.86 -4.62 -4.61
N GLY A 30 -14.25 -5.13 -3.45
CA GLY A 30 -14.12 -6.55 -3.12
C GLY A 30 -12.66 -7.01 -3.25
N HIS A 31 -12.43 -8.08 -4.01
CA HIS A 31 -11.07 -8.63 -4.14
C HIS A 31 -10.18 -7.83 -5.12
N ASN A 32 -10.75 -7.13 -6.11
CA ASN A 32 -9.99 -6.48 -7.18
C ASN A 32 -9.50 -5.08 -6.79
N SER A 33 -8.61 -5.00 -5.81
CA SER A 33 -8.00 -3.74 -5.38
C SER A 33 -6.89 -3.25 -6.34
N TRP A 34 -6.34 -4.14 -7.17
CA TRP A 34 -5.21 -3.83 -8.04
C TRP A 34 -5.58 -2.98 -9.26
N THR A 35 -6.76 -3.19 -9.88
CA THR A 35 -7.17 -2.34 -11.03
C THR A 35 -7.20 -0.86 -10.65
N GLN A 36 -7.82 -0.52 -9.51
CA GLN A 36 -7.84 0.86 -9.02
C GLN A 36 -6.46 1.36 -8.63
N THR A 37 -5.64 0.50 -8.01
CA THR A 37 -4.29 0.85 -7.58
C THR A 37 -3.36 1.17 -8.75
N TYR A 38 -3.38 0.38 -9.83
CA TYR A 38 -2.58 0.62 -11.03
C TYR A 38 -3.09 1.80 -11.86
N ASN A 39 -4.37 2.18 -11.75
CA ASN A 39 -4.88 3.40 -12.37
C ASN A 39 -4.50 4.68 -11.61
N ASN A 40 -3.87 4.59 -10.43
CA ASN A 40 -3.49 5.73 -9.61
C ASN A 40 -2.08 6.24 -9.96
N MET A 41 -1.99 7.42 -10.58
CA MET A 41 -0.70 8.05 -10.94
C MET A 41 0.21 8.31 -9.73
N ALA A 42 -0.34 8.53 -8.54
CA ALA A 42 0.45 8.73 -7.32
C ALA A 42 1.28 7.49 -6.93
N LEU A 43 0.85 6.28 -7.33
CA LEU A 43 1.62 5.06 -7.14
C LEU A 43 2.95 5.15 -7.89
N TYR A 44 2.90 5.50 -9.17
CA TYR A 44 4.10 5.60 -10.01
C TYR A 44 5.01 6.74 -9.55
N SER A 45 4.44 7.89 -9.18
CA SER A 45 5.23 8.98 -8.59
C SER A 45 5.91 8.56 -7.29
N TRP A 46 5.27 7.72 -6.47
CA TRP A 46 5.88 7.20 -5.24
C TRP A 46 6.98 6.18 -5.56
N LEU A 47 6.73 5.21 -6.43
CA LEU A 47 7.71 4.20 -6.83
C LEU A 47 8.99 4.82 -7.40
N LEU A 48 8.86 5.80 -8.31
CA LEU A 48 9.98 6.42 -9.00
C LEU A 48 10.80 7.39 -8.13
N ARG A 49 10.32 7.75 -6.94
CA ARG A 49 11.13 8.51 -5.97
C ARG A 49 12.13 7.62 -5.23
N HIS A 50 11.89 6.32 -5.18
CA HIS A 50 12.79 5.37 -4.53
C HIS A 50 13.90 4.97 -5.48
N LYS A 51 15.13 5.10 -5.01
CA LYS A 51 16.34 4.66 -5.69
C LYS A 51 17.26 4.05 -4.65
N ARG A 52 18.03 3.04 -5.05
CA ARG A 52 19.15 2.59 -4.23
C ARG A 52 20.20 3.69 -4.26
N ASP A 53 20.68 4.10 -3.10
CA ASP A 53 21.85 4.96 -3.05
C ASP A 53 23.05 4.25 -3.70
N ALA A 54 23.94 5.04 -4.31
CA ALA A 54 25.10 4.52 -5.04
C ALA A 54 26.12 3.88 -4.09
#